data_AF-A0A6I7QGI8-F1
#
_entry.id   AF-A0A6I7QGI8-F1
#
_cell.length_a   1.000
_cell.length_b   1.000
_cell.length_c   1.000
_cell.angle_alpha   90.00
_cell.angle_beta   90.00
_cell.angle_gamma   90.00
#
_symmetry.space_group_name_H-M   'P 1'
#
loop_
_entity.id
_entity.type
_entity.pdbx_description
1 polymer ?
#
loop_
_entity_poly.entity_id
_entity_poly.type
_entity_poly.pdbx_seq_one_letter_code
_entity_poly.pdbx_strand_id
1 'polypeptide(L)'
;MKKITFKLSLLVLLGFGLSGCMVSGGVIIQPEPIIIGNPPPVKVEKKKSHRPHHRHTKRGVRIPPGHMPPRGECRIWYDNRPPGHQPPPGNCRVLRRQLPYNAVLIWG
;
A
#
# COMPACT_ATOMS: atom_id res chain seq x y z
N MET A 1 2.92 37.33 54.33
CA MET A 1 3.19 37.77 52.94
C MET A 1 3.30 36.62 51.94
N LYS A 2 3.97 35.49 52.26
CA LYS A 2 4.16 34.33 51.35
C LYS A 2 2.88 33.63 50.85
N LYS A 3 1.76 33.69 51.60
CA LYS A 3 0.48 33.05 51.21
C LYS A 3 -0.24 33.78 50.07
N ILE A 4 -0.07 35.10 49.98
CA ILE A 4 -0.72 35.93 48.94
C ILE A 4 0.02 35.77 47.62
N THR A 5 1.36 35.73 47.65
CA THR A 5 2.18 35.49 46.47
C THR A 5 1.94 34.11 45.87
N PHE A 6 1.67 33.07 46.68
CA PHE A 6 1.36 31.73 46.17
C PHE A 6 0.00 31.67 45.46
N LYS A 7 -1.02 32.35 46.00
CA LYS A 7 -2.34 32.47 45.35
C LYS A 7 -2.28 33.28 44.06
N LEU A 8 -1.48 34.35 44.04
CA LEU A 8 -1.29 35.19 42.85
C LEU A 8 -0.58 34.40 41.75
N SER A 9 0.47 33.63 42.09
CA SER A 9 1.19 32.79 41.13
C SER A 9 0.32 31.66 40.56
N LEU A 10 -0.54 31.06 41.38
CA LEU A 10 -1.48 30.02 40.93
C LEU A 10 -2.54 30.59 39.97
N LEU A 11 -3.07 31.79 40.25
CA LEU A 11 -4.02 32.47 39.37
C LEU A 11 -3.39 32.89 38.04
N VAL A 12 -2.15 33.36 38.06
CA VAL A 12 -1.41 33.71 36.84
C VAL A 12 -1.15 32.47 35.98
N LEU A 13 -0.68 31.37 36.57
CA LEU A 13 -0.45 30.11 35.84
C LEU A 13 -1.74 29.51 35.25
N LEU A 14 -2.87 29.60 35.95
CA LEU A 14 -4.18 29.17 35.43
C LEU A 14 -4.68 30.08 34.29
N GLY A 15 -4.41 31.38 34.33
CA GLY A 15 -4.81 32.32 33.28
C GLY A 15 -4.06 32.12 31.95
N PHE A 16 -2.76 31.80 32.00
CA PHE A 16 -1.96 31.58 30.78
C PHE A 16 -2.26 30.24 30.08
N GLY A 17 -2.78 29.23 30.79
CA GLY A 17 -3.15 27.94 30.19
C GLY A 17 -4.38 27.97 29.27
N LEU A 18 -5.21 29.02 29.36
CA LEU A 18 -6.42 29.18 28.54
C LEU A 18 -6.20 30.05 27.28
N SER A 19 -5.02 30.62 27.11
CA SER A 19 -4.61 31.30 25.88
C SER A 19 -4.20 30.28 24.81
N GLY A 20 -5.12 29.42 24.41
CA GLY A 20 -4.93 28.55 23.26
C GLY A 20 -4.72 29.39 22.00
N CYS A 21 -3.74 29.03 21.17
CA CYS A 21 -3.59 29.62 19.85
C CYS A 21 -4.81 29.22 19.00
N MET A 22 -5.76 30.14 18.79
CA MET A 22 -6.69 30.02 17.67
C MET A 22 -5.86 30.07 16.39
N VAL A 23 -5.58 28.89 15.82
CA VAL A 23 -5.20 28.81 14.41
C VAL A 23 -6.45 29.18 13.64
N SER A 24 -6.60 30.46 13.32
CA SER A 24 -7.58 30.94 12.36
C SER A 24 -7.26 30.28 11.01
N GLY A 25 -7.84 29.11 10.77
CA GLY A 25 -7.70 28.39 9.51
C GLY A 25 -8.40 29.18 8.42
N GLY A 26 -7.69 30.07 7.75
CA GLY A 26 -8.13 30.65 6.49
C GLY A 26 -8.01 29.61 5.39
N VAL A 27 -9.11 29.34 4.67
CA VAL A 27 -9.04 28.59 3.41
C VAL A 27 -8.45 29.55 2.38
N ILE A 28 -7.17 29.36 2.02
CA ILE A 28 -6.64 30.00 0.82
C ILE A 28 -7.19 29.20 -0.36
N ILE A 29 -8.32 29.65 -0.89
CA ILE A 29 -8.74 29.26 -2.23
C ILE A 29 -7.71 29.91 -3.16
N GLN A 30 -6.69 29.16 -3.57
CA GLN A 30 -5.93 29.55 -4.77
C GLN A 30 -6.95 29.47 -5.91
N PRO A 31 -7.39 30.60 -6.50
CA PRO A 31 -8.21 30.47 -7.69
C PRO A 31 -7.35 29.71 -8.70
N GLU A 32 -7.84 28.57 -9.19
CA GLU A 32 -7.21 27.99 -10.37
C GLU A 32 -7.16 29.09 -11.43
N PRO A 33 -5.99 29.36 -12.03
CA PRO A 33 -5.92 30.35 -13.08
C PRO A 33 -6.90 29.92 -14.16
N ILE A 34 -7.86 30.79 -14.49
CA ILE A 34 -8.73 30.59 -15.64
C ILE A 34 -7.81 30.61 -16.86
N ILE A 35 -7.45 29.42 -17.36
CA ILE A 35 -6.64 29.30 -18.57
C ILE A 35 -7.56 29.63 -19.73
N ILE A 36 -7.47 30.86 -20.22
CA ILE A 36 -8.11 31.27 -21.49
C ILE A 36 -7.29 30.62 -22.61
N GLY A 37 -7.68 29.40 -22.98
CA GLY A 37 -7.02 28.57 -23.98
C GLY A 37 -7.13 27.09 -23.63
N ASN A 38 -6.94 26.21 -24.62
CA ASN A 38 -6.87 24.77 -24.34
C ASN A 38 -5.72 24.52 -23.35
N PRO A 39 -5.96 23.87 -22.21
CA PRO A 39 -4.90 23.62 -21.24
C PRO A 39 -3.80 22.80 -21.91
N PRO A 40 -2.52 23.10 -21.63
CA PRO A 40 -1.43 22.26 -22.12
C PRO A 40 -1.67 20.82 -21.63
N PRO A 41 -1.39 19.78 -22.44
CA PRO A 41 -1.62 18.41 -22.04
C PRO A 41 -0.85 18.14 -20.76
N VAL A 42 -1.58 17.94 -19.66
CA VAL A 42 -1.01 17.60 -18.36
C VAL A 42 -0.19 16.32 -18.57
N LYS A 43 1.14 16.42 -18.45
CA LYS A 43 1.99 15.24 -18.34
C LYS A 43 1.68 14.59 -17.01
N VAL A 44 0.67 13.72 -17.00
CA VAL A 44 0.40 12.84 -15.88
C VAL A 44 1.61 11.93 -15.76
N GLU A 45 2.53 12.28 -14.86
CA GLU A 45 3.61 11.41 -14.46
C GLU A 45 2.97 10.21 -13.76
N LYS A 46 2.73 9.15 -14.53
CA LYS A 46 2.21 7.87 -14.04
C LYS A 46 3.23 7.33 -13.04
N LYS A 47 3.10 7.67 -11.75
CA LYS A 47 3.76 6.92 -10.68
C LYS A 47 3.41 5.45 -10.93
N LYS A 48 4.38 4.66 -11.37
CA LYS A 48 4.27 3.21 -11.48
C LYS A 48 4.02 2.72 -10.06
N SER A 49 2.75 2.59 -9.72
CA SER A 49 2.29 1.92 -8.53
C SER A 49 3.02 0.58 -8.52
N HIS A 50 3.99 0.42 -7.62
CA HIS A 50 4.60 -0.87 -7.31
C HIS A 50 3.55 -1.72 -6.59
N ARG A 51 2.46 -2.04 -7.30
CA ARG A 51 1.60 -3.15 -6.94
C ARG A 51 2.42 -4.37 -7.34
N PRO A 52 2.80 -5.24 -6.39
CA PRO A 52 3.40 -6.50 -6.78
C PRO A 52 2.45 -7.13 -7.78
N HIS A 53 2.96 -7.40 -9.00
CA HIS A 53 2.24 -8.13 -10.02
C HIS A 53 2.02 -9.55 -9.49
N HIS A 54 1.04 -9.72 -8.59
CA HIS A 54 0.43 -11.00 -8.30
C HIS A 54 -0.30 -11.36 -9.58
N ARG A 55 0.42 -12.02 -10.49
CA ARG A 55 -0.11 -12.57 -11.72
C ARG A 55 -1.16 -13.58 -11.28
N HIS A 56 -2.43 -13.16 -11.31
CA HIS A 56 -3.54 -14.02 -10.97
C HIS A 56 -3.46 -15.24 -11.89
N THR A 57 -3.02 -16.35 -11.33
CA THR A 57 -3.20 -17.65 -11.94
C THR A 57 -4.71 -17.81 -12.13
N LYS A 58 -5.17 -18.35 -13.26
CA LYS A 58 -6.59 -18.37 -13.67
C LYS A 58 -7.57 -18.97 -12.64
N ARG A 59 -7.07 -19.53 -11.53
CA ARG A 59 -7.83 -20.12 -10.42
C ARG A 59 -7.82 -19.29 -9.12
N GLY A 60 -7.40 -18.02 -9.15
CA GLY A 60 -7.51 -17.12 -7.98
C GLY A 60 -6.51 -17.40 -6.86
N VAL A 61 -5.52 -18.27 -7.06
CA VAL A 61 -4.50 -18.57 -6.06
C VAL A 61 -3.49 -17.43 -5.98
N ARG A 62 -3.28 -16.90 -4.77
CA ARG A 62 -2.32 -15.82 -4.49
C ARG A 62 -0.92 -16.38 -4.33
N ILE A 63 -0.08 -16.17 -5.35
CA ILE A 63 1.33 -16.58 -5.35
C ILE A 63 2.20 -15.41 -4.86
N PRO A 64 2.99 -15.54 -3.79
CA PRO A 64 3.91 -14.49 -3.35
C PRO A 64 4.93 -14.10 -4.43
N PRO A 65 5.43 -12.85 -4.44
CA PRO A 65 6.52 -12.45 -5.33
C PRO A 65 7.74 -13.38 -5.19
N GLY A 66 8.46 -13.60 -6.29
CA GLY A 66 9.64 -14.49 -6.33
C GLY A 66 9.34 -15.98 -6.34
N HIS A 67 8.07 -16.40 -6.19
CA HIS A 67 7.69 -17.82 -6.16
C HIS A 67 7.06 -18.33 -7.46
N MET A 68 6.91 -17.44 -8.44
CA MET A 68 6.46 -17.80 -9.78
C MET A 68 7.53 -18.64 -10.48
N PRO A 69 7.17 -19.71 -11.22
CA PRO A 69 8.11 -20.38 -12.11
C PRO A 69 8.71 -19.40 -13.12
N PRO A 70 9.92 -19.66 -13.64
CA PRO A 70 10.49 -18.88 -14.72
C PRO A 70 9.64 -19.02 -16.00
N ARG A 71 9.84 -18.08 -16.93
CA ARG A 71 9.07 -18.03 -18.18
C ARG A 71 9.20 -19.35 -18.96
N GLY A 72 8.06 -19.92 -19.36
CA GLY A 72 8.02 -21.16 -20.13
C GLY A 72 8.01 -22.44 -19.29
N GLU A 73 8.18 -22.33 -17.97
CA GLU A 73 8.02 -23.45 -17.05
C GLU A 73 6.68 -23.40 -16.31
N CYS A 74 6.28 -24.57 -15.81
CA CYS A 74 5.13 -24.70 -14.95
C CYS A 74 5.57 -25.12 -13.55
N ARG A 75 4.72 -24.87 -12.56
CA ARG A 75 4.92 -25.34 -11.19
C ARG A 75 3.58 -25.84 -10.65
N ILE A 76 3.60 -26.95 -9.92
CA ILE A 76 2.44 -27.40 -9.13
C ILE A 76 2.45 -26.60 -7.82
N TRP A 77 1.35 -25.93 -7.53
CA TRP A 77 1.18 -25.09 -6.36
C TRP A 77 0.07 -25.62 -5.46
N TYR A 78 0.41 -25.88 -4.20
CA TYR A 78 -0.53 -26.29 -3.16
C TYR A 78 -0.91 -25.09 -2.31
N ASP A 79 -2.19 -24.91 -2.01
CA ASP A 79 -2.69 -23.88 -1.11
C ASP A 79 -2.31 -24.14 0.36
N ASN A 80 -2.24 -25.42 0.75
CA ASN A 80 -1.95 -25.88 2.10
C ASN A 80 -0.44 -26.02 2.42
N ARG A 81 0.46 -25.47 1.58
CA ARG A 81 1.91 -25.53 1.80
C ARG A 81 2.54 -24.13 1.88
N PRO A 82 3.48 -23.90 2.81
CA PRO A 82 4.27 -22.68 2.82
C PRO A 82 5.03 -22.47 1.49
N PRO A 83 5.26 -21.23 1.03
CA PRO A 83 5.88 -20.94 -0.26
C PRO A 83 7.24 -21.62 -0.50
N GLY A 84 8.09 -21.73 0.54
CA GLY A 84 9.40 -22.40 0.46
C GLY A 84 9.34 -23.93 0.41
N HIS A 85 8.18 -24.54 0.68
CA HIS A 85 7.97 -25.99 0.68
C HIS A 85 7.25 -26.49 -0.58
N GLN A 86 7.09 -25.59 -1.56
CA GLN A 86 6.46 -25.91 -2.83
C GLN A 86 7.44 -26.68 -3.71
N PRO A 87 6.99 -27.68 -4.49
CA PRO A 87 7.84 -28.40 -5.43
C PRO A 87 8.58 -27.45 -6.39
N PRO A 88 9.72 -27.86 -6.96
CA PRO A 88 10.40 -27.05 -7.97
C PRO A 88 9.54 -26.87 -9.23
N PRO A 89 9.84 -25.84 -10.05
CA PRO A 89 9.25 -25.73 -11.38
C PRO A 89 9.78 -26.82 -12.32
N GLY A 90 9.11 -27.00 -13.45
CA GLY A 90 9.50 -27.98 -14.46
C GLY A 90 8.65 -27.96 -15.72
N ASN A 91 8.77 -29.01 -16.52
CA ASN A 91 8.12 -29.10 -17.82
C ASN A 91 6.58 -29.11 -17.71
N CYS A 92 5.93 -28.17 -18.38
CA CYS A 92 4.46 -28.02 -18.36
C CYS A 92 3.70 -29.25 -18.82
N ARG A 93 4.20 -29.99 -19.84
CA ARG A 93 3.51 -31.18 -20.37
C ARG A 93 3.53 -32.31 -19.34
N VAL A 94 4.66 -32.47 -18.64
CA VAL A 94 4.82 -33.48 -17.60
C VAL A 94 3.95 -33.12 -16.39
N LEU A 95 4.10 -31.91 -15.85
CA LEU A 95 3.39 -31.48 -14.65
C LEU A 95 1.87 -31.43 -14.83
N ARG A 96 1.37 -31.12 -16.04
CA ARG A 96 -0.07 -31.18 -16.34
C ARG A 96 -0.64 -32.60 -16.20
N ARG A 97 0.15 -33.64 -16.50
CA ARG A 97 -0.27 -35.04 -16.36
C ARG A 97 -0.18 -35.56 -14.92
N GLN A 98 0.63 -34.91 -14.09
CA GLN A 98 0.88 -35.27 -12.70
C GLN A 98 0.15 -34.36 -11.71
N LEU A 99 -0.73 -33.48 -12.18
CA LEU A 99 -1.40 -32.49 -11.34
C LEU A 99 -2.35 -33.19 -10.35
N PRO A 100 -2.10 -33.09 -9.03
CA PRO A 100 -3.00 -33.65 -8.04
C PRO A 100 -4.25 -32.77 -7.87
N TYR A 101 -5.32 -33.38 -7.35
CA TYR A 101 -6.62 -32.72 -7.19
C TYR A 101 -6.58 -31.47 -6.30
N ASN A 102 -5.78 -31.50 -5.24
CA ASN A 102 -5.64 -30.40 -4.28
C ASN A 102 -4.54 -29.39 -4.65
N ALA A 103 -4.26 -29.23 -5.95
CA ALA A 103 -3.24 -28.31 -6.42
C ALA A 103 -3.65 -27.58 -7.70
N VAL A 104 -2.97 -26.46 -7.94
CA VAL A 104 -3.10 -25.70 -9.18
C VAL A 104 -1.80 -25.72 -9.97
N LEU A 105 -1.91 -25.77 -11.29
CA LEU A 105 -0.79 -25.59 -12.19
C LEU A 105 -0.62 -24.10 -12.47
N ILE A 106 0.51 -23.53 -12.10
CA ILE A 106 0.87 -22.13 -12.36
C ILE A 106 1.93 -22.07 -13.47
N TRP A 107 1.90 -21.03 -14.29
CA TRP A 107 2.75 -20.89 -15.48
C TRP A 107 3.43 -19.53 -15.56
N GLY A 108 4.74 -19.52 -15.81
CA GLY A 108 5.61 -18.35 -15.83
C GLY A 108 5.63 -17.59 -17.15
#